data_AF-A0A6M1ZVH7-F1
#
_entry.id   AF-A0A6M1ZVH7-F1
#
_cell.length_a   1.000
_cell.length_b   1.000
_cell.length_c   1.000
_cell.angle_alpha   90.00
_cell.angle_beta   90.00
_cell.angle_gamma   90.00
#
_symmetry.space_group_name_H-M   'P 1'
#
loop_
_entity.id
_entity.type
_entity.pdbx_description
1 polymer ?
#
loop_
_entity_poly.entity_id
_entity_poly.type
_entity_poly.pdbx_seq_one_letter_code
_entity_poly.pdbx_strand_id
1 'polypeptide(L)'
;MSLISKLDHNFHQFQEKQEHDAAGYGLKQWLYSFPHEQYEKNALDLVREISQKVSSGDQDLNNQQLKDLVNKLFFKVVPSLESGKGKVAIYETIAQNKELQNFLDADLRKNRHDKLMQPHLVHDSDHRINRKIAKARFALKLGYGREAAGSGMSGSEFLRGVNGKRLGLFKVSTDRTSLWKRIHDGFLKYFIFNQPYYLKAGPKSGIQAEEAAYIVSSKAGFGKLVPPTRLATFDGVEGSFQLMAKKEIGEKIAEFDKIKDKFESRDNYTNNEIEMFQKFAVYDYLINNLDRHHGNWMVEYTEKNGSPELKRIHAIDHDRGFSLGNPSGYTLGGKSQYLWRTLKIARHEMTPETKKFIQQNLRKREIDKVVQEIEEKVTGFMSQEMKDRIYEKAEVLIKMAHTSGTLEELGAYRNDHSIRGYLNL
;
A
#
# COMPACT_ATOMS: atom_id res chain seq x y z
N MET A 1 14.45 7.13 45.11
CA MET A 1 13.66 8.08 44.29
C MET A 1 12.46 7.35 43.73
N SER A 2 11.25 7.93 43.83
CA SER A 2 10.04 7.37 43.23
C SER A 2 10.14 7.43 41.69
N LEU A 3 9.36 6.63 40.96
CA LEU A 3 9.35 6.68 39.49
C LEU A 3 8.95 8.08 38.98
N ILE A 4 7.99 8.72 39.66
CA ILE A 4 7.58 10.10 39.39
C ILE A 4 8.78 11.05 39.51
N SER A 5 9.54 10.99 40.62
CA SER A 5 10.68 11.89 40.81
C SER A 5 11.79 11.66 39.78
N LYS A 6 12.03 10.41 39.35
CA LYS A 6 13.00 10.11 38.29
C LYS A 6 12.54 10.65 36.94
N LEU A 7 11.25 10.54 36.61
CA LEU A 7 10.67 11.07 35.38
C LEU A 7 10.73 12.60 35.35
N ASP A 8 10.27 13.27 36.41
CA ASP A 8 10.31 14.73 36.53
C ASP A 8 11.74 15.27 36.42
N HIS A 9 12.71 14.64 37.07
CA HIS A 9 14.12 15.03 36.96
C HIS A 9 14.65 14.94 35.52
N ASN A 10 14.37 13.85 34.81
CA ASN A 10 14.80 13.70 33.41
C ASN A 10 14.07 14.67 32.47
N PHE A 11 12.82 15.04 32.76
CA PHE A 11 12.12 16.08 31.99
C PHE A 11 12.72 17.46 32.19
N HIS A 12 13.09 17.82 33.42
CA HIS A 12 13.77 19.10 33.65
C HIS A 12 15.08 19.18 32.86
N GLN A 13 15.91 18.13 32.91
CA GLN A 13 17.14 18.07 32.11
C GLN A 13 16.87 18.15 30.59
N PHE A 14 15.75 17.59 30.12
CA PHE A 14 15.34 17.68 28.72
C PHE A 14 14.95 19.11 28.31
N GLN A 15 14.16 19.80 29.14
CA GLN A 15 13.70 21.16 28.86
C GLN A 15 14.85 22.16 28.86
N GLU A 16 15.77 22.05 29.82
CA GLU A 16 16.99 22.86 29.87
C GLU A 16 17.81 22.73 28.58
N LYS A 17 17.93 21.50 28.04
CA LYS A 17 18.60 21.28 26.74
C LYS A 17 17.91 22.01 25.59
N GLN A 18 16.59 21.86 25.45
CA GLN A 18 15.83 22.49 24.36
C GLN A 18 15.90 24.02 24.39
N GLU A 19 15.84 24.62 25.58
CA GLU A 19 15.94 26.08 25.76
C GLU A 19 17.35 26.59 25.40
N HIS A 20 18.40 25.83 25.74
CA HIS A 20 19.78 26.15 25.34
C HIS A 20 19.99 26.07 23.83
N ASP A 21 19.48 25.03 23.17
CA ASP A 21 19.57 24.85 21.71
C ASP A 21 18.80 25.96 20.96
N ALA A 22 17.62 26.34 21.45
CA ALA A 22 16.79 27.39 20.86
C ALA A 22 17.37 28.81 21.01
N ALA A 23 18.18 29.04 22.04
CA ALA A 23 18.81 30.34 22.31
C ALA A 23 20.05 30.63 21.42
N GLY A 24 20.42 29.75 20.50
CA GLY A 24 21.48 30.00 19.52
C GLY A 24 22.90 30.02 20.10
N TYR A 25 23.08 29.59 21.36
CA TYR A 25 24.40 29.36 21.92
C TYR A 25 25.04 28.19 21.16
N GLY A 26 26.05 28.47 20.35
CA GLY A 26 26.65 27.50 19.43
C GLY A 26 26.92 26.16 20.10
N LEU A 27 26.42 25.08 19.48
CA LEU A 27 26.55 23.66 19.85
C LEU A 27 27.90 23.29 20.51
N LYS A 28 28.99 23.94 20.09
CA LYS A 28 30.37 23.65 20.52
C LYS A 28 30.66 23.86 22.01
N GLN A 29 29.94 24.68 22.77
CA GLN A 29 30.23 24.88 24.20
C GLN A 29 29.43 23.96 25.14
N TRP A 30 28.20 23.60 24.78
CA TRP A 30 27.37 22.67 25.57
C TRP A 30 27.67 21.19 25.27
N LEU A 31 28.09 20.86 24.03
CA LEU A 31 28.55 19.51 23.64
C LEU A 31 29.70 18.96 24.51
N TYR A 32 30.45 19.83 25.20
CA TYR A 32 31.52 19.41 26.11
C TYR A 32 31.06 19.16 27.56
N SER A 33 29.82 19.50 27.92
CA SER A 33 29.36 19.52 29.32
C SER A 33 28.33 18.44 29.66
N PHE A 34 27.62 17.87 28.68
CA PHE A 34 26.66 16.77 28.92
C PHE A 34 26.86 15.63 27.90
N PRO A 35 27.28 14.43 28.34
CA PRO A 35 27.46 13.31 27.41
C PRO A 35 26.10 12.85 26.90
N HIS A 36 25.85 13.01 25.60
CA HIS A 36 24.64 12.52 24.92
C HIS A 36 24.33 11.06 25.26
N GLU A 37 25.37 10.24 25.43
CA GLU A 37 25.27 8.83 25.83
C GLU A 37 24.62 8.64 27.21
N GLN A 38 24.90 9.52 28.18
CA GLN A 38 24.34 9.41 29.52
C GLN A 38 22.84 9.74 29.51
N TYR A 39 22.42 10.69 28.68
CA TYR A 39 21.02 11.03 28.51
C TYR A 39 20.22 9.90 27.85
N GLU A 40 20.75 9.32 26.76
CA GLU A 40 20.14 8.14 26.13
C GLU A 40 20.07 6.95 27.09
N LYS A 41 21.10 6.74 27.91
CA LYS A 41 21.14 5.69 28.93
C LYS A 41 20.06 5.88 30.00
N ASN A 42 19.91 7.10 30.53
CA ASN A 42 18.87 7.40 31.51
C ASN A 42 17.46 7.16 30.94
N ALA A 43 17.23 7.59 29.69
CA ALA A 43 15.96 7.35 29.00
C ALA A 43 15.71 5.84 28.81
N LEU A 44 16.73 5.07 28.42
CA LEU A 44 16.64 3.63 28.28
C LEU A 44 16.32 2.92 29.59
N ASP A 45 16.96 3.30 30.69
CA ASP A 45 16.73 2.71 32.01
C ASP A 45 15.30 3.00 32.50
N LEU A 46 14.79 4.22 32.29
CA LEU A 46 13.38 4.56 32.55
C LEU A 46 12.42 3.73 31.70
N VAL A 47 12.68 3.59 30.40
CA VAL A 47 11.86 2.77 29.50
C VAL A 47 11.82 1.32 29.99
N ARG A 48 12.94 0.76 30.45
CA ARG A 48 13.01 -0.60 31.01
C ARG A 48 12.24 -0.73 32.31
N GLU A 49 12.36 0.23 33.23
CA GLU A 49 11.62 0.24 34.50
C GLU A 49 10.10 0.31 34.25
N ILE A 50 9.65 1.18 33.35
CA ILE A 50 8.24 1.29 32.95
C ILE A 50 7.76 0.00 32.27
N SER A 51 8.57 -0.54 31.35
CA SER A 51 8.31 -1.80 30.65
C SER A 51 8.04 -2.95 31.65
N GLN A 52 8.89 -3.08 32.68
CA GLN A 52 8.74 -4.08 33.74
C GLN A 52 7.46 -3.87 34.55
N LYS A 53 7.18 -2.63 35.00
CA LYS A 53 5.97 -2.30 35.77
C LYS A 53 4.68 -2.55 34.99
N VAL A 54 4.67 -2.24 33.69
CA VAL A 54 3.51 -2.53 32.82
C VAL A 54 3.29 -4.05 32.73
N SER A 55 4.37 -4.82 32.53
CA SER A 55 4.27 -6.28 32.43
C SER A 55 3.85 -6.96 33.73
N SER A 56 4.19 -6.38 34.90
CA SER A 56 3.74 -6.91 36.19
C SER A 56 2.32 -6.48 36.58
N GLY A 57 1.64 -5.67 35.77
CA GLY A 57 0.30 -5.17 36.09
C GLY A 57 0.27 -4.21 37.28
N ASP A 58 1.34 -3.44 37.48
CA ASP A 58 1.49 -2.52 38.60
C ASP A 58 0.35 -1.48 38.63
N GLN A 59 -0.39 -1.42 39.74
CA GLN A 59 -1.53 -0.53 39.89
C GLN A 59 -1.12 0.95 39.97
N ASP A 60 0.14 1.26 40.31
CA ASP A 60 0.65 2.63 40.33
C ASP A 60 0.52 3.30 38.94
N LEU A 61 0.58 2.51 37.86
CA LEU A 61 0.42 2.99 36.49
C LEU A 61 -1.00 3.43 36.16
N ASN A 62 -1.98 3.21 37.05
CA ASN A 62 -3.31 3.79 36.92
C ASN A 62 -3.35 5.27 37.30
N ASN A 63 -2.34 5.77 38.02
CA ASN A 63 -2.20 7.17 38.38
C ASN A 63 -2.06 8.05 37.13
N GLN A 64 -2.94 9.05 37.01
CA GLN A 64 -2.98 9.93 35.85
C GLN A 64 -1.69 10.74 35.65
N GLN A 65 -1.10 11.24 36.74
CA GLN A 65 0.17 11.97 36.69
C GLN A 65 1.29 11.10 36.13
N LEU A 66 1.35 9.83 36.54
CA LEU A 66 2.33 8.89 36.02
C LEU A 66 2.08 8.57 34.54
N LYS A 67 0.82 8.39 34.11
CA LYS A 67 0.47 8.23 32.69
C LYS A 67 0.93 9.42 31.85
N ASP A 68 0.74 10.64 32.35
CA ASP A 68 1.15 11.85 31.64
C ASP A 68 2.67 11.93 31.50
N LEU A 69 3.41 11.57 32.55
CA LEU A 69 4.88 11.50 32.49
C LEU A 69 5.37 10.40 31.55
N VAL A 70 4.74 9.22 31.57
CA VAL A 70 5.06 8.15 30.62
C VAL A 70 4.79 8.61 29.18
N ASN A 71 3.65 9.25 28.91
CA ASN A 71 3.33 9.79 27.60
C ASN A 71 4.36 10.84 27.14
N LYS A 72 4.76 11.76 28.02
CA LYS A 72 5.81 12.74 27.69
C LYS A 72 7.14 12.05 27.35
N LEU A 73 7.50 10.96 28.04
CA LEU A 73 8.76 10.26 27.81
C LEU A 73 8.75 9.65 26.40
N PHE A 74 7.70 8.89 26.08
CA PHE A 74 7.63 8.16 24.81
C PHE A 74 7.33 9.05 23.61
N PHE A 75 6.57 10.14 23.76
CA PHE A 75 6.09 10.94 22.63
C PHE A 75 6.73 12.33 22.52
N LYS A 76 7.60 12.73 23.47
CA LYS A 76 8.40 13.96 23.36
C LYS A 76 9.89 13.70 23.48
N VAL A 77 10.32 12.99 24.52
CA VAL A 77 11.74 12.75 24.80
C VAL A 77 12.32 11.73 23.82
N VAL A 78 11.77 10.51 23.74
CA VAL A 78 12.30 9.44 22.87
C VAL A 78 12.42 9.87 21.39
N PRO A 79 11.44 10.55 20.77
CA PRO A 79 11.55 11.01 19.39
C PRO A 79 12.69 12.00 19.17
N SER A 80 12.98 12.86 20.17
CA SER A 80 14.01 13.91 20.12
C SER A 80 15.44 13.41 20.35
N LEU A 81 15.61 12.16 20.79
CA LEU A 81 16.94 11.57 20.92
C LEU A 81 17.64 11.52 19.56
N GLU A 82 18.95 11.69 19.54
CA GLU A 82 19.75 11.52 18.33
C GLU A 82 19.73 10.07 17.87
N SER A 83 20.07 9.82 16.60
CA SER A 83 20.14 8.48 16.03
C SER A 83 21.38 7.74 16.56
N GLY A 84 21.35 7.34 17.84
CA GLY A 84 22.40 6.62 18.56
C GLY A 84 22.01 5.20 18.96
N LYS A 85 22.97 4.47 19.55
CA LYS A 85 22.77 3.09 20.04
C LYS A 85 21.70 3.02 21.13
N GLY A 86 21.57 4.04 21.97
CA GLY A 86 20.56 4.07 23.03
C GLY A 86 19.14 4.22 22.48
N LYS A 87 18.94 5.07 21.46
CA LYS A 87 17.65 5.19 20.76
C LYS A 87 17.22 3.86 20.12
N VAL A 88 18.16 3.13 19.51
CA VAL A 88 17.89 1.79 18.96
C VAL A 88 17.48 0.81 20.07
N ALA A 89 18.21 0.76 21.19
CA ALA A 89 17.89 -0.11 22.33
C ALA A 89 16.52 0.21 22.97
N ILE A 90 16.12 1.48 22.99
CA ILE A 90 14.78 1.90 23.42
C ILE A 90 13.72 1.30 22.49
N TYR A 91 13.88 1.42 21.17
CA TYR A 91 12.93 0.85 20.21
C TYR A 91 12.88 -0.68 20.28
N GLU A 92 14.01 -1.36 20.49
CA GLU A 92 14.05 -2.80 20.72
C GLU A 92 13.27 -3.20 21.99
N THR A 93 13.46 -2.47 23.09
CA THR A 93 12.73 -2.68 24.34
C THR A 93 11.21 -2.53 24.12
N ILE A 94 10.79 -1.46 23.45
CA ILE A 94 9.39 -1.24 23.08
C ILE A 94 8.88 -2.36 22.18
N ALA A 95 9.65 -2.77 21.18
CA ALA A 95 9.26 -3.78 20.20
C ALA A 95 9.05 -5.17 20.83
N GLN A 96 9.82 -5.51 21.86
CA GLN A 96 9.76 -6.78 22.58
C GLN A 96 8.61 -6.85 23.59
N ASN A 97 8.17 -5.72 24.14
CA ASN A 97 7.08 -5.67 25.13
C ASN A 97 5.73 -5.30 24.49
N LYS A 98 4.82 -6.27 24.35
CA LYS A 98 3.49 -6.04 23.75
C LYS A 98 2.57 -5.31 24.71
N GLU A 99 2.69 -5.56 26.00
CA GLU A 99 1.91 -4.99 27.08
C GLU A 99 2.18 -3.49 27.16
N LEU A 100 3.46 -3.09 27.07
CA LEU A 100 3.88 -1.70 26.95
C LEU A 100 3.28 -1.03 25.71
N GLN A 101 3.32 -1.69 24.54
CA GLN A 101 2.68 -1.15 23.34
C GLN A 101 1.16 -0.99 23.50
N ASN A 102 0.48 -1.92 24.19
CA ASN A 102 -0.96 -1.83 24.47
C ASN A 102 -1.30 -0.73 25.48
N PHE A 103 -0.38 -0.48 26.41
CA PHE A 103 -0.47 0.60 27.37
C PHE A 103 -0.35 1.96 26.68
N LEU A 104 0.60 2.09 25.76
CA LEU A 104 0.89 3.34 25.05
C LEU A 104 -0.05 3.64 23.87
N ASP A 105 -0.72 2.64 23.28
CA ASP A 105 -1.57 2.84 22.11
C ASP A 105 -2.86 2.00 22.16
N ALA A 106 -3.98 2.70 22.28
CA ALA A 106 -5.31 2.09 22.41
C ALA A 106 -5.74 1.32 21.14
N ASP A 107 -5.35 1.78 19.95
CA ASP A 107 -5.67 1.11 18.69
C ASP A 107 -4.95 -0.23 18.61
N LEU A 108 -3.67 -0.28 19.01
CA LEU A 108 -2.93 -1.55 19.08
C LEU A 108 -3.57 -2.53 20.07
N ARG A 109 -3.99 -2.03 21.24
CA ARG A 109 -4.68 -2.83 22.26
C ARG A 109 -5.98 -3.41 21.73
N LYS A 110 -6.85 -2.56 21.17
CA LYS A 110 -8.13 -2.97 20.58
C LYS A 110 -7.93 -4.01 19.48
N ASN A 111 -7.06 -3.73 18.52
CA ASN A 111 -6.77 -4.63 17.40
C ASN A 111 -6.25 -6.01 17.82
N ARG A 112 -5.50 -6.09 18.93
CA ARG A 112 -5.01 -7.38 19.46
C ARG A 112 -6.12 -8.10 20.21
N HIS A 113 -6.92 -7.37 20.98
CA HIS A 113 -8.08 -7.93 21.66
C HIS A 113 -9.07 -8.52 20.66
N ASP A 114 -9.46 -7.77 19.62
CA ASP A 114 -10.36 -8.25 18.57
C ASP A 114 -9.83 -9.53 17.92
N LYS A 115 -8.53 -9.59 17.62
CA LYS A 115 -7.88 -10.79 17.08
C LYS A 115 -7.97 -12.00 18.02
N LEU A 116 -7.84 -11.78 19.33
CA LEU A 116 -7.92 -12.85 20.33
C LEU A 116 -9.36 -13.36 20.47
N MET A 117 -10.33 -12.44 20.50
CA MET A 117 -11.76 -12.78 20.64
C MET A 117 -12.35 -13.38 19.36
N GLN A 118 -11.78 -13.06 18.20
CA GLN A 118 -12.27 -13.49 16.89
C GLN A 118 -11.12 -14.07 16.04
N PRO A 119 -10.75 -15.35 16.24
CA PRO A 119 -9.60 -15.95 15.56
C PRO A 119 -9.67 -15.90 14.02
N HIS A 120 -10.88 -15.88 13.44
CA HIS A 120 -11.07 -15.76 11.99
C HIS A 120 -10.50 -14.44 11.42
N LEU A 121 -10.43 -13.37 12.23
CA LEU A 121 -9.80 -12.09 11.85
C LEU A 121 -8.28 -12.20 11.60
N VAL A 122 -7.65 -13.33 11.92
CA VAL A 122 -6.27 -13.61 11.52
C VAL A 122 -6.13 -13.60 10.00
N HIS A 123 -7.11 -14.16 9.30
CA HIS A 123 -7.13 -14.32 7.86
C HIS A 123 -7.86 -13.19 7.13
N ASP A 124 -8.66 -12.41 7.85
CA ASP A 124 -9.35 -11.24 7.31
C ASP A 124 -8.35 -10.15 6.87
N SER A 125 -8.47 -9.72 5.62
CA SER A 125 -7.51 -8.79 5.02
C SER A 125 -7.71 -7.35 5.51
N ASP A 126 -8.96 -6.95 5.77
CA ASP A 126 -9.32 -5.62 6.28
C ASP A 126 -8.79 -5.42 7.71
N HIS A 127 -9.01 -6.39 8.59
CA HIS A 127 -8.45 -6.38 9.92
C HIS A 127 -6.92 -6.45 9.86
N ARG A 128 -6.32 -7.27 8.98
CA ARG A 128 -4.86 -7.32 8.81
C ARG A 128 -4.25 -5.97 8.44
N ILE A 129 -4.84 -5.22 7.51
CA ILE A 129 -4.32 -3.91 7.13
C ILE A 129 -4.51 -2.88 8.25
N ASN A 130 -5.66 -2.88 8.94
CA ASN A 130 -5.88 -2.00 10.09
C ASN A 130 -4.85 -2.19 11.21
N ARG A 131 -4.51 -3.46 11.52
CA ARG A 131 -3.43 -3.75 12.47
C ARG A 131 -2.08 -3.20 12.03
N LYS A 132 -1.81 -3.16 10.73
CA LYS A 132 -0.55 -2.67 10.17
C LYS A 132 -0.51 -1.14 10.16
N ILE A 133 -1.62 -0.49 9.84
CA ILE A 133 -1.80 0.96 9.97
C ILE A 133 -1.59 1.39 11.43
N ALA A 134 -2.23 0.73 12.40
CA ALA A 134 -2.05 1.03 13.82
C ALA A 134 -0.59 0.89 14.27
N LYS A 135 0.12 -0.16 13.80
CA LYS A 135 1.55 -0.35 14.09
C LYS A 135 2.44 0.72 13.46
N ALA A 136 2.14 1.13 12.23
CA ALA A 136 2.87 2.21 11.56
C ALA A 136 2.63 3.54 12.27
N ARG A 137 1.38 3.90 12.58
CA ARG A 137 1.05 5.09 13.37
C ARG A 137 1.77 5.12 14.71
N PHE A 138 1.77 4.00 15.43
CA PHE A 138 2.47 3.90 16.71
C PHE A 138 3.98 4.13 16.56
N ALA A 139 4.62 3.54 15.54
CA ALA A 139 6.04 3.78 15.27
C ALA A 139 6.33 5.26 14.95
N LEU A 140 5.49 5.88 14.13
CA LEU A 140 5.62 7.29 13.74
C LEU A 140 5.45 8.24 14.93
N LYS A 141 4.50 7.98 15.83
CA LYS A 141 4.34 8.72 17.10
C LYS A 141 5.61 8.70 17.95
N LEU A 142 6.41 7.63 17.85
CA LEU A 142 7.70 7.49 18.53
C LEU A 142 8.87 8.11 17.77
N GLY A 143 8.62 8.83 16.67
CA GLY A 143 9.64 9.42 15.81
C GLY A 143 10.40 8.40 14.97
N TYR A 144 9.81 7.23 14.69
CA TYR A 144 10.47 6.14 13.98
C TYR A 144 9.63 5.59 12.82
N GLY A 145 10.30 4.96 11.86
CA GLY A 145 9.64 4.02 10.95
C GLY A 145 9.27 4.57 9.58
N ARG A 146 9.85 5.69 9.14
CA ARG A 146 9.86 6.10 7.73
C ARG A 146 11.14 5.62 7.05
N GLU A 147 11.01 5.25 5.78
CA GLU A 147 12.11 4.90 4.90
C GLU A 147 11.73 5.29 3.46
N ALA A 148 12.58 6.04 2.76
CA ALA A 148 12.32 6.41 1.37
C ALA A 148 12.27 5.17 0.45
N ALA A 149 11.34 5.15 -0.51
CA ALA A 149 11.16 3.99 -1.39
C ALA A 149 12.23 3.83 -2.51
N GLY A 150 13.24 4.71 -2.58
CA GLY A 150 14.31 4.69 -3.59
C GLY A 150 14.07 5.63 -4.77
N SER A 151 15.09 5.79 -5.62
CA SER A 151 15.06 6.71 -6.78
C SER A 151 14.02 6.28 -7.82
N GLY A 152 13.07 7.17 -8.13
CA GLY A 152 12.02 6.96 -9.13
C GLY A 152 10.59 6.93 -8.58
N MET A 153 10.41 6.75 -7.25
CA MET A 153 9.10 6.74 -6.59
C MET A 153 8.85 8.02 -5.79
N SER A 154 8.85 9.18 -6.46
CA SER A 154 8.63 10.48 -5.80
C SER A 154 7.31 10.47 -5.02
N GLY A 155 7.37 10.70 -3.70
CA GLY A 155 6.19 10.69 -2.83
C GLY A 155 5.78 9.31 -2.27
N SER A 156 6.63 8.29 -2.39
CA SER A 156 6.40 6.97 -1.78
C SER A 156 7.41 6.66 -0.67
N GLU A 157 6.92 6.11 0.43
CA GLU A 157 7.74 5.72 1.59
C GLU A 157 7.34 4.33 2.10
N PHE A 158 8.32 3.54 2.53
CA PHE A 158 8.05 2.35 3.33
C PHE A 158 7.80 2.77 4.78
N LEU A 159 6.64 2.38 5.31
CA LEU A 159 6.38 2.51 6.74
C LEU A 159 6.79 1.22 7.46
N ARG A 160 7.49 1.37 8.57
CA ARG A 160 8.00 0.29 9.42
C ARG A 160 7.28 0.29 10.76
N GLY A 161 7.26 -0.87 11.41
CA GLY A 161 6.86 -0.97 12.81
C GLY A 161 8.04 -0.65 13.72
N VAL A 162 7.78 -0.50 15.03
CA VAL A 162 8.82 -0.32 16.06
C VAL A 162 9.90 -1.41 16.08
N ASN A 163 9.61 -2.58 15.50
CA ASN A 163 10.57 -3.68 15.34
C ASN A 163 11.44 -3.56 14.07
N GLY A 164 11.42 -2.41 13.40
CA GLY A 164 12.15 -2.16 12.16
C GLY A 164 11.62 -2.84 10.91
N LYS A 165 10.63 -3.74 10.99
CA LYS A 165 10.13 -4.47 9.81
C LYS A 165 9.23 -3.57 8.95
N ARG A 166 9.45 -3.55 7.63
CA ARG A 166 8.54 -2.93 6.66
C ARG A 166 7.13 -3.52 6.81
N LEU A 167 6.15 -2.64 6.96
CA LEU A 167 4.73 -3.00 7.13
C LEU A 167 3.96 -2.82 5.83
N GLY A 168 4.29 -1.79 5.07
CA GLY A 168 3.64 -1.44 3.81
C GLY A 168 4.29 -0.23 3.14
N LEU A 169 3.88 0.01 1.90
CA LEU A 169 4.21 1.19 1.12
C LEU A 169 3.12 2.25 1.33
N PHE A 170 3.51 3.47 1.66
CA PHE A 170 2.63 4.62 1.79
C PHE A 170 2.91 5.60 0.65
N LYS A 171 1.89 5.92 -0.13
CA LYS A 171 1.95 6.90 -1.21
C LYS A 171 1.11 8.11 -0.82
N VAL A 172 1.72 9.28 -0.77
CA VAL A 172 0.98 10.52 -0.50
C VAL A 172 0.23 10.98 -1.74
N SER A 173 -0.89 11.68 -1.52
CA SER A 173 -1.57 12.43 -2.56
C SER A 173 -0.59 13.42 -3.20
N THR A 174 -0.21 13.19 -4.45
CA THR A 174 0.50 14.19 -5.26
C THR A 174 -0.54 14.99 -6.04
N ASP A 175 -0.40 16.32 -6.02
CA ASP A 175 -1.35 17.17 -6.73
C ASP A 175 -1.24 16.90 -8.24
N ARG A 176 -2.22 16.18 -8.79
CA ARG A 176 -2.34 16.00 -10.23
C ARG A 176 -2.74 17.36 -10.79
N THR A 177 -1.77 18.06 -11.40
CA THR A 177 -1.88 19.39 -12.02
C THR A 177 -3.30 19.76 -12.46
N SER A 178 -3.75 20.95 -12.06
CA SER A 178 -5.10 21.46 -12.34
C SER A 178 -5.52 21.33 -13.80
N LEU A 179 -6.82 21.15 -14.04
CA LEU A 179 -7.42 21.08 -15.39
C LEU A 179 -6.97 22.26 -16.28
N TRP A 180 -6.85 23.45 -15.70
CA TRP A 180 -6.40 24.67 -16.36
C TRP A 180 -4.92 24.65 -16.76
N LYS A 181 -4.04 24.16 -15.90
CA LYS A 181 -2.61 23.99 -16.22
C LYS A 181 -2.42 22.93 -17.33
N ARG A 182 -3.29 21.93 -17.37
CA ARG A 182 -3.30 20.88 -18.41
C ARG A 182 -3.73 21.42 -19.78
N ILE A 183 -4.73 22.31 -19.81
CA ILE A 183 -5.18 22.99 -21.03
C ILE A 183 -4.08 23.90 -21.59
N HIS A 184 -3.38 24.67 -20.73
CA HIS A 184 -2.37 25.63 -21.16
C HIS A 184 -1.08 24.98 -21.70
N ASP A 185 -0.63 23.87 -21.10
CA ASP A 185 0.56 23.12 -21.58
C ASP A 185 0.25 22.20 -22.78
N GLY A 186 -0.96 22.28 -23.34
CA GLY A 186 -1.67 21.15 -23.95
C GLY A 186 -1.54 20.97 -25.45
N PHE A 187 -1.20 21.96 -26.29
CA PHE A 187 -1.43 21.78 -27.74
C PHE A 187 -0.59 20.66 -28.39
N LEU A 188 0.68 20.49 -28.01
CA LEU A 188 1.52 19.35 -28.48
C LEU A 188 1.39 18.09 -27.63
N LYS A 189 1.11 18.22 -26.32
CA LYS A 189 0.90 17.08 -25.41
C LYS A 189 -0.46 16.39 -25.63
N TYR A 190 -1.45 17.11 -26.17
CA TYR A 190 -2.79 16.64 -26.54
C TYR A 190 -2.74 15.52 -27.58
N PHE A 191 -1.85 15.63 -28.57
CA PHE A 191 -1.70 14.62 -29.63
C PHE A 191 -0.84 13.41 -29.21
N ILE A 192 0.05 13.55 -28.22
CA ILE A 192 1.09 12.55 -27.93
C ILE A 192 0.93 11.86 -26.56
N PHE A 193 0.52 12.57 -25.50
CA PHE A 193 0.54 12.11 -24.09
C PHE A 193 -0.81 12.25 -23.36
N ASN A 194 -1.89 11.68 -23.92
CA ASN A 194 -3.27 11.93 -23.48
C ASN A 194 -3.73 11.17 -22.21
N GLN A 195 -2.91 10.31 -21.58
CA GLN A 195 -3.35 9.50 -20.42
C GLN A 195 -3.95 10.32 -19.26
N PRO A 196 -3.37 11.47 -18.84
CA PRO A 196 -3.92 12.23 -17.72
C PRO A 196 -5.36 12.73 -17.95
N TYR A 197 -5.80 12.90 -19.21
CA TYR A 197 -7.16 13.31 -19.61
C TYR A 197 -8.22 12.27 -19.37
N TYR A 198 -7.82 11.01 -19.40
CA TYR A 198 -8.71 9.92 -19.06
C TYR A 198 -8.73 9.64 -17.56
N LEU A 199 -8.04 10.42 -16.72
CA LEU A 199 -8.01 10.21 -15.28
C LEU A 199 -8.77 11.32 -14.55
N LYS A 200 -9.47 10.93 -13.48
CA LYS A 200 -10.14 11.89 -12.60
C LYS A 200 -9.14 12.92 -12.07
N ALA A 201 -9.47 14.19 -12.26
CA ALA A 201 -8.70 15.29 -11.71
C ALA A 201 -8.92 15.41 -10.19
N GLY A 202 -7.89 15.87 -9.49
CA GLY A 202 -7.94 16.11 -8.05
C GLY A 202 -6.77 15.47 -7.33
N PRO A 203 -6.36 16.03 -6.18
CA PRO A 203 -5.17 15.59 -5.46
C PRO A 203 -5.31 14.14 -4.97
N LYS A 204 -6.52 13.73 -4.57
CA LYS A 204 -6.76 12.41 -3.98
C LYS A 204 -7.00 11.29 -5.01
N SER A 205 -7.17 11.59 -6.30
CA SER A 205 -7.68 10.60 -7.26
C SER A 205 -6.75 9.39 -7.44
N GLY A 206 -5.43 9.61 -7.42
CA GLY A 206 -4.45 8.52 -7.51
C GLY A 206 -4.51 7.58 -6.29
N ILE A 207 -4.52 8.13 -5.07
CA ILE A 207 -4.56 7.32 -3.84
C ILE A 207 -5.93 6.63 -3.64
N GLN A 208 -7.01 7.24 -4.13
CA GLN A 208 -8.34 6.64 -4.14
C GLN A 208 -8.43 5.46 -5.13
N ALA A 209 -7.81 5.59 -6.31
CA ALA A 209 -7.75 4.52 -7.30
C ALA A 209 -7.03 3.27 -6.76
N GLU A 210 -6.01 3.45 -5.91
CA GLU A 210 -5.30 2.35 -5.25
C GLU A 210 -6.18 1.55 -4.27
N GLU A 211 -7.02 2.20 -3.47
CA GLU A 211 -7.97 1.48 -2.61
C GLU A 211 -9.13 0.87 -3.41
N ALA A 212 -9.69 1.59 -4.39
CA ALA A 212 -10.73 1.08 -5.27
C ALA A 212 -10.27 -0.19 -6.03
N ALA A 213 -9.01 -0.20 -6.49
CA ALA A 213 -8.39 -1.35 -7.13
C ALA A 213 -8.34 -2.59 -6.22
N TYR A 214 -8.04 -2.39 -4.93
CA TYR A 214 -8.08 -3.46 -3.93
C TYR A 214 -9.52 -3.94 -3.67
N ILE A 215 -10.50 -3.04 -3.62
CA ILE A 215 -11.91 -3.40 -3.48
C ILE A 215 -12.36 -4.30 -4.65
N VAL A 216 -12.06 -3.92 -5.90
CA VAL A 216 -12.36 -4.77 -7.06
C VAL A 216 -11.72 -6.15 -6.91
N SER A 217 -10.42 -6.23 -6.58
CA SER A 217 -9.74 -7.52 -6.44
C SER A 217 -10.37 -8.40 -5.35
N SER A 218 -10.71 -7.81 -4.20
CA SER A 218 -11.18 -8.56 -3.03
C SER A 218 -12.66 -8.94 -3.11
N LYS A 219 -13.48 -8.13 -3.78
CA LYS A 219 -14.94 -8.32 -3.85
C LYS A 219 -15.43 -8.98 -5.14
N ALA A 220 -14.71 -8.82 -6.26
CA ALA A 220 -15.06 -9.45 -7.54
C ALA A 220 -14.45 -10.86 -7.73
N GLY A 221 -13.94 -11.48 -6.66
CA GLY A 221 -13.47 -12.86 -6.69
C GLY A 221 -12.05 -13.08 -7.25
N PHE A 222 -11.27 -12.03 -7.54
CA PHE A 222 -9.87 -12.17 -7.99
C PHE A 222 -8.90 -12.63 -6.89
N GLY A 223 -9.40 -12.82 -5.66
CA GLY A 223 -8.62 -13.33 -4.54
C GLY A 223 -7.57 -12.33 -4.06
N LYS A 224 -6.32 -12.78 -3.94
CA LYS A 224 -5.19 -12.00 -3.40
C LYS A 224 -4.35 -11.32 -4.49
N LEU A 225 -4.96 -10.97 -5.63
CA LEU A 225 -4.27 -10.37 -6.76
C LEU A 225 -3.73 -8.98 -6.43
N VAL A 226 -4.51 -8.14 -5.75
CA VAL A 226 -4.04 -6.85 -5.24
C VAL A 226 -3.73 -6.97 -3.75
N PRO A 227 -2.51 -6.61 -3.30
CA PRO A 227 -2.21 -6.57 -1.88
C PRO A 227 -3.17 -5.63 -1.15
N PRO A 228 -3.60 -5.95 0.09
CA PRO A 228 -4.52 -5.09 0.83
C PRO A 228 -4.05 -3.64 0.85
N THR A 229 -4.94 -2.74 0.44
CA THR A 229 -4.68 -1.31 0.27
C THR A 229 -5.82 -0.51 0.87
N ARG A 230 -5.50 0.57 1.58
CA ARG A 230 -6.49 1.43 2.24
C ARG A 230 -5.99 2.86 2.34
N LEU A 231 -6.88 3.84 2.20
CA LEU A 231 -6.61 5.22 2.54
C LEU A 231 -6.33 5.36 4.04
N ALA A 232 -5.21 5.98 4.37
CA ALA A 232 -4.78 6.16 5.74
C ALA A 232 -4.12 7.51 5.92
N THR A 233 -4.35 8.09 7.10
CA THR A 233 -3.65 9.29 7.55
C THR A 233 -2.52 8.92 8.49
N PHE A 234 -1.34 9.47 8.20
CA PHE A 234 -0.15 9.41 9.04
C PHE A 234 0.40 10.83 9.19
N ASP A 235 0.59 11.28 10.44
CA ASP A 235 1.09 12.63 10.78
C ASP A 235 0.35 13.77 10.06
N GLY A 236 -0.98 13.67 9.97
CA GLY A 236 -1.83 14.66 9.30
C GLY A 236 -1.83 14.59 7.77
N VAL A 237 -1.02 13.71 7.16
CA VAL A 237 -0.96 13.52 5.71
C VAL A 237 -1.77 12.30 5.31
N GLU A 238 -2.71 12.48 4.39
CA GLU A 238 -3.50 11.41 3.80
C GLU A 238 -2.78 10.77 2.59
N GLY A 239 -2.89 9.45 2.47
CA GLY A 239 -2.35 8.70 1.36
C GLY A 239 -2.88 7.28 1.30
N SER A 240 -2.50 6.52 0.27
CA SER A 240 -2.81 5.09 0.18
C SER A 240 -1.72 4.28 0.87
N PHE A 241 -2.11 3.40 1.79
CA PHE A 241 -1.22 2.44 2.43
C PHE A 241 -1.47 1.04 1.89
N GLN A 242 -0.47 0.44 1.26
CA GLN A 242 -0.53 -0.91 0.68
C GLN A 242 0.38 -1.87 1.43
N LEU A 243 -0.13 -3.05 1.79
CA LEU A 243 0.67 -4.07 2.46
C LEU A 243 1.73 -4.65 1.53
N MET A 244 2.92 -4.92 2.09
CA MET A 244 3.95 -5.68 1.37
C MET A 244 3.46 -7.10 1.06
N ALA A 245 3.69 -7.54 -0.18
CA ALA A 245 3.58 -8.94 -0.56
C ALA A 245 4.54 -9.79 0.30
N LYS A 246 4.13 -11.02 0.63
CA LYS A 246 4.92 -11.96 1.43
C LYS A 246 5.14 -13.22 0.62
N LYS A 247 6.40 -13.51 0.33
CA LYS A 247 6.82 -14.77 -0.28
C LYS A 247 6.68 -15.96 0.66
N GLU A 248 6.43 -17.15 0.12
CA GLU A 248 6.55 -18.41 0.86
C GLU A 248 8.02 -18.90 0.89
N ILE A 249 8.31 -19.91 1.71
CA ILE A 249 9.67 -20.45 1.82
C ILE A 249 10.06 -21.13 0.50
N GLY A 250 11.24 -20.81 -0.01
CA GLY A 250 11.73 -21.34 -1.29
C GLY A 250 11.32 -20.54 -2.52
N GLU A 251 10.42 -19.57 -2.38
CA GLU A 251 9.99 -18.69 -3.47
C GLU A 251 10.85 -17.42 -3.57
N LYS A 252 10.92 -16.88 -4.79
CA LYS A 252 11.46 -15.56 -5.10
C LYS A 252 10.31 -14.60 -5.41
N ILE A 253 10.50 -13.31 -5.13
CA ILE A 253 9.56 -12.25 -5.52
C ILE A 253 10.32 -11.17 -6.27
N ALA A 254 9.78 -10.77 -7.43
CA ALA A 254 10.36 -9.73 -8.26
C ALA A 254 9.26 -9.01 -9.05
N GLU A 255 9.53 -7.78 -9.51
CA GLU A 255 8.79 -7.18 -10.62
C GLU A 255 8.87 -8.12 -11.84
N PHE A 256 7.77 -8.27 -12.57
CA PHE A 256 7.75 -9.18 -13.71
C PHE A 256 8.77 -8.79 -14.78
N ASP A 257 8.99 -7.49 -14.99
CA ASP A 257 9.98 -6.97 -15.94
C ASP A 257 11.38 -7.60 -15.74
N LYS A 258 11.79 -7.81 -14.48
CA LYS A 258 13.10 -8.37 -14.12
C LYS A 258 13.25 -9.85 -14.49
N ILE A 259 12.15 -10.56 -14.70
CA ILE A 259 12.17 -11.99 -15.06
C ILE A 259 11.60 -12.25 -16.46
N LYS A 260 11.08 -11.22 -17.12
CA LYS A 260 10.29 -11.32 -18.36
C LYS A 260 11.02 -12.11 -19.43
N ASP A 261 12.30 -11.81 -19.68
CA ASP A 261 13.05 -12.45 -20.77
C ASP A 261 13.21 -13.96 -20.55
N LYS A 262 13.49 -14.37 -19.30
CA LYS A 262 13.57 -15.80 -18.94
C LYS A 262 12.21 -16.49 -18.93
N PHE A 263 11.14 -15.75 -18.63
CA PHE A 263 9.78 -16.28 -18.67
C PHE A 263 9.31 -16.48 -20.11
N GLU A 264 9.57 -15.53 -20.99
CA GLU A 264 9.18 -15.55 -22.41
C GLU A 264 10.07 -16.45 -23.28
N SER A 265 11.25 -16.85 -22.80
CA SER A 265 12.09 -17.85 -23.49
C SER A 265 11.50 -19.27 -23.42
N ARG A 266 10.47 -19.49 -22.61
CA ARG A 266 9.78 -20.78 -22.50
C ARG A 266 8.82 -20.99 -23.67
N ASP A 267 8.64 -22.25 -24.06
CA ASP A 267 7.65 -22.65 -25.07
C ASP A 267 6.34 -23.14 -24.46
N ASN A 268 6.36 -23.54 -23.18
CA ASN A 268 5.20 -24.11 -22.51
C ASN A 268 4.96 -23.47 -21.13
N TYR A 269 3.69 -23.21 -20.84
CA TYR A 269 3.19 -22.72 -19.56
C TYR A 269 2.30 -23.78 -18.92
N THR A 270 2.31 -23.85 -17.60
CA THR A 270 1.37 -24.73 -16.87
C THR A 270 -0.04 -24.14 -16.92
N ASN A 271 -1.07 -24.99 -16.79
CA ASN A 271 -2.46 -24.52 -16.73
C ASN A 271 -2.68 -23.50 -15.60
N ASN A 272 -2.04 -23.71 -14.45
CA ASN A 272 -2.11 -22.78 -13.33
C ASN A 272 -1.54 -21.39 -13.66
N GLU A 273 -0.43 -21.33 -14.40
CA GLU A 273 0.16 -20.06 -14.86
C GLU A 273 -0.78 -19.35 -15.85
N ILE A 274 -1.36 -20.10 -16.78
CA ILE A 274 -2.31 -19.58 -17.78
C ILE A 274 -3.54 -18.99 -17.08
N GLU A 275 -4.20 -19.76 -16.20
CA GLU A 275 -5.38 -19.31 -15.46
C GLU A 275 -5.10 -18.09 -14.57
N MET A 276 -3.97 -18.10 -13.87
CA MET A 276 -3.56 -16.99 -13.01
C MET A 276 -3.32 -15.72 -13.82
N PHE A 277 -2.61 -15.85 -14.94
CA PHE A 277 -2.34 -14.73 -15.85
C PHE A 277 -3.63 -14.21 -16.49
N GLN A 278 -4.54 -15.09 -16.89
CA GLN A 278 -5.86 -14.73 -17.40
C GLN A 278 -6.68 -13.94 -16.38
N LYS A 279 -6.74 -14.38 -15.11
CA LYS A 279 -7.43 -13.63 -14.06
C LYS A 279 -6.81 -12.25 -13.82
N PHE A 280 -5.48 -12.14 -13.90
CA PHE A 280 -4.78 -10.84 -13.83
C PHE A 280 -5.15 -9.91 -14.98
N ALA A 281 -5.14 -10.41 -16.23
CA ALA A 281 -5.49 -9.62 -17.40
C ALA A 281 -6.97 -9.19 -17.39
N VAL A 282 -7.88 -10.09 -16.99
CA VAL A 282 -9.31 -9.78 -16.80
C VAL A 282 -9.51 -8.68 -15.76
N TYR A 283 -8.81 -8.75 -14.62
CA TYR A 283 -8.83 -7.73 -13.59
C TYR A 283 -8.36 -6.37 -14.13
N ASP A 284 -7.21 -6.35 -14.79
CA ASP A 284 -6.58 -5.12 -15.28
C ASP A 284 -7.42 -4.44 -16.38
N TYR A 285 -8.05 -5.25 -17.23
CA TYR A 285 -9.01 -4.80 -18.24
C TYR A 285 -10.29 -4.23 -17.62
N LEU A 286 -10.83 -4.90 -16.59
CA LEU A 286 -12.06 -4.47 -15.90
C LEU A 286 -11.92 -3.09 -15.26
N ILE A 287 -10.77 -2.82 -14.60
CA ILE A 287 -10.51 -1.51 -14.00
C ILE A 287 -10.06 -0.46 -15.03
N ASN A 288 -9.99 -0.82 -16.31
CA ASN A 288 -9.51 0.01 -17.41
C ASN A 288 -8.16 0.69 -17.12
N ASN A 289 -7.18 -0.07 -16.63
CA ASN A 289 -5.88 0.49 -16.28
C ASN A 289 -5.16 1.04 -17.51
N LEU A 290 -4.73 2.30 -17.45
CA LEU A 290 -4.06 2.97 -18.56
C LEU A 290 -2.55 2.72 -18.60
N ASP A 291 -1.96 2.17 -17.54
CA ASP A 291 -0.51 2.12 -17.35
C ASP A 291 0.01 0.79 -16.78
N ARG A 292 -0.62 -0.32 -17.17
CA ARG A 292 -0.11 -1.64 -16.80
C ARG A 292 1.08 -2.05 -17.67
N HIS A 293 2.27 -1.61 -17.28
CA HIS A 293 3.55 -2.11 -17.79
C HIS A 293 4.14 -3.23 -16.91
N HIS A 294 5.19 -3.90 -17.38
CA HIS A 294 5.78 -5.07 -16.72
C HIS A 294 6.44 -4.78 -15.36
N GLY A 295 6.81 -3.53 -15.12
CA GLY A 295 7.22 -3.04 -13.79
C GLY A 295 6.08 -2.87 -12.78
N ASN A 296 4.82 -2.78 -13.22
CA ASN A 296 3.65 -2.52 -12.35
C ASN A 296 2.95 -3.79 -11.87
N TRP A 297 3.64 -4.93 -11.90
CA TRP A 297 3.14 -6.14 -11.26
C TRP A 297 4.33 -6.98 -10.82
N MET A 298 4.19 -7.56 -9.63
CA MET A 298 5.19 -8.47 -9.09
C MET A 298 4.71 -9.90 -9.23
N VAL A 299 5.65 -10.82 -9.22
CA VAL A 299 5.37 -12.25 -9.27
C VAL A 299 6.15 -12.98 -8.17
N GLU A 300 5.46 -13.92 -7.52
CA GLU A 300 6.10 -14.99 -6.77
C GLU A 300 6.39 -16.13 -7.72
N TYR A 301 7.61 -16.65 -7.70
CA TYR A 301 8.04 -17.71 -8.62
C TYR A 301 9.08 -18.63 -8.00
N THR A 302 9.13 -19.86 -8.51
CA THR A 302 10.21 -20.81 -8.28
C THR A 302 11.08 -20.92 -9.52
N GLU A 303 12.36 -21.25 -9.36
CA GLU A 303 13.21 -21.56 -10.52
C GLU A 303 13.22 -23.07 -10.77
N LYS A 304 12.83 -23.47 -11.97
CA LYS A 304 12.89 -24.85 -12.44
C LYS A 304 13.70 -24.89 -13.72
N ASN A 305 14.82 -25.62 -13.71
CA ASN A 305 15.75 -25.71 -14.85
C ASN A 305 16.17 -24.33 -15.39
N GLY A 306 16.45 -23.37 -14.52
CA GLY A 306 16.86 -22.01 -14.89
C GLY A 306 15.74 -21.09 -15.39
N SER A 307 14.50 -21.58 -15.49
CA SER A 307 13.34 -20.80 -15.93
C SER A 307 12.39 -20.49 -14.75
N PRO A 308 11.81 -19.29 -14.69
CA PRO A 308 10.84 -18.94 -13.65
C PRO A 308 9.50 -19.61 -13.92
N GLU A 309 8.98 -20.34 -12.93
CA GLU A 309 7.62 -20.89 -12.90
C GLU A 309 6.79 -20.07 -11.91
N LEU A 310 5.73 -19.41 -12.39
CA LEU A 310 4.96 -18.47 -11.57
C LEU A 310 4.07 -19.21 -10.57
N LYS A 311 4.00 -18.66 -9.35
CA LYS A 311 3.17 -19.15 -8.23
C LYS A 311 2.09 -18.16 -7.82
N ARG A 312 2.38 -16.86 -7.95
CA ARG A 312 1.41 -15.79 -7.66
C ARG A 312 1.71 -14.54 -8.48
N ILE A 313 0.66 -13.79 -8.82
CA ILE A 313 0.76 -12.43 -9.36
C ILE A 313 0.26 -11.45 -8.29
N HIS A 314 0.98 -10.35 -8.11
CA HIS A 314 0.58 -9.19 -7.33
C HIS A 314 0.50 -7.97 -8.23
N ALA A 315 -0.71 -7.53 -8.57
CA ALA A 315 -0.92 -6.26 -9.24
C ALA A 315 -0.65 -5.12 -8.24
N ILE A 316 0.18 -4.15 -8.62
CA ILE A 316 0.56 -2.99 -7.80
C ILE A 316 0.48 -1.72 -8.64
N ASP A 317 0.49 -0.55 -8.01
CA ASP A 317 0.47 0.73 -8.74
C ASP A 317 -0.78 0.90 -9.64
N HIS A 318 -1.91 1.21 -9.00
CA HIS A 318 -3.21 1.35 -9.67
C HIS A 318 -3.67 2.81 -9.78
N ASP A 319 -2.78 3.77 -9.57
CA ASP A 319 -3.13 5.19 -9.57
C ASP A 319 -3.72 5.66 -10.92
N ARG A 320 -3.41 4.94 -12.01
CA ARG A 320 -3.91 5.15 -13.38
C ARG A 320 -5.01 4.16 -13.82
N GLY A 321 -5.65 3.50 -12.85
CA GLY A 321 -6.90 2.77 -13.04
C GLY A 321 -8.13 3.68 -13.09
N PHE A 322 -9.28 3.09 -13.41
CA PHE A 322 -10.60 3.71 -13.40
C PHE A 322 -10.68 4.96 -14.27
N SER A 323 -10.41 4.80 -15.55
CA SER A 323 -10.42 5.92 -16.48
C SER A 323 -11.84 6.44 -16.80
N LEU A 324 -11.93 7.72 -17.13
CA LEU A 324 -13.13 8.42 -17.61
C LEU A 324 -13.50 8.05 -19.05
N GLY A 325 -12.58 7.46 -19.80
CA GLY A 325 -12.74 7.16 -21.22
C GLY A 325 -11.70 6.16 -21.70
N ASN A 326 -11.84 5.71 -22.94
CA ASN A 326 -10.88 4.80 -23.56
C ASN A 326 -9.87 5.58 -24.40
N PRO A 327 -8.55 5.41 -24.18
CA PRO A 327 -7.55 6.11 -24.98
C PRO A 327 -7.58 5.64 -26.44
N SER A 328 -7.38 6.58 -27.36
CA SER A 328 -7.19 6.23 -28.77
C SER A 328 -5.95 5.35 -28.95
N GLY A 329 -6.07 4.30 -29.77
CA GLY A 329 -5.00 3.33 -30.03
C GLY A 329 -3.75 3.94 -30.68
N TYR A 330 -3.84 5.15 -31.22
CA TYR A 330 -2.72 5.88 -31.83
C TYR A 330 -1.90 6.70 -30.83
N THR A 331 -2.46 6.98 -29.64
CA THR A 331 -1.76 7.73 -28.59
C THR A 331 -0.71 6.87 -27.90
N LEU A 332 0.35 7.47 -27.33
CA LEU A 332 1.32 6.70 -26.52
C LEU A 332 0.64 5.97 -25.37
N GLY A 333 -0.35 6.62 -24.74
CA GLY A 333 -1.14 6.02 -23.68
C GLY A 333 -1.95 4.81 -24.10
N GLY A 334 -2.56 4.86 -25.29
CA GLY A 334 -3.24 3.71 -25.87
C GLY A 334 -2.26 2.61 -26.27
N LYS A 335 -1.06 2.94 -26.76
CA LYS A 335 -0.04 1.96 -27.13
C LYS A 335 0.51 1.20 -25.91
N SER A 336 0.72 1.88 -24.78
CA SER A 336 1.21 1.30 -23.53
C SER A 336 0.11 0.63 -22.69
N GLN A 337 -1.16 0.75 -23.09
CA GLN A 337 -2.26 0.08 -22.40
C GLN A 337 -2.24 -1.43 -22.66
N TYR A 338 -2.28 -2.21 -21.56
CA TYR A 338 -2.29 -3.68 -21.57
C TYR A 338 -1.05 -4.31 -22.20
N LEU A 339 0.16 -3.90 -21.78
CA LEU A 339 1.41 -4.50 -22.32
C LEU A 339 1.51 -6.02 -22.07
N TRP A 340 0.81 -6.54 -21.07
CA TRP A 340 0.69 -7.99 -20.87
C TRP A 340 0.14 -8.73 -22.10
N ARG A 341 -0.63 -8.07 -22.98
CA ARG A 341 -1.22 -8.69 -24.17
C ARG A 341 -0.17 -9.13 -25.21
N THR A 342 1.05 -8.60 -25.13
CA THR A 342 2.14 -8.92 -26.08
C THR A 342 2.96 -10.13 -25.65
N LEU A 343 2.69 -10.70 -24.48
CA LEU A 343 3.39 -11.88 -23.96
C LEU A 343 2.89 -13.15 -24.66
N LYS A 344 3.76 -14.13 -24.87
CA LYS A 344 3.40 -15.42 -25.48
C LYS A 344 2.26 -16.11 -24.74
N ILE A 345 2.25 -16.06 -23.40
CA ILE A 345 1.18 -16.62 -22.57
C ILE A 345 -0.21 -16.01 -22.86
N ALA A 346 -0.27 -14.78 -23.39
CA ALA A 346 -1.53 -14.10 -23.72
C ALA A 346 -2.25 -14.69 -24.94
N ARG A 347 -1.55 -15.49 -25.76
CA ARG A 347 -2.09 -16.15 -26.96
C ARG A 347 -2.81 -17.45 -26.68
N HIS A 348 -2.76 -17.94 -25.44
CA HIS A 348 -3.56 -19.10 -25.04
C HIS A 348 -5.05 -18.73 -25.01
N GLU A 349 -5.88 -19.64 -25.50
CA GLU A 349 -7.33 -19.50 -25.38
C GLU A 349 -7.72 -19.38 -23.90
N MET A 350 -8.73 -18.55 -23.63
CA MET A 350 -9.32 -18.45 -22.30
C MET A 350 -9.77 -19.83 -21.79
N THR A 351 -9.30 -20.22 -20.61
CA THR A 351 -9.63 -21.53 -20.05
C THR A 351 -11.11 -21.60 -19.64
N PRO A 352 -11.72 -22.81 -19.59
CA PRO A 352 -13.07 -22.99 -19.07
C PRO A 352 -13.26 -22.38 -17.67
N GLU A 353 -12.24 -22.48 -16.82
CA GLU A 353 -12.21 -21.95 -15.45
C GLU A 353 -12.28 -20.42 -15.45
N THR A 354 -11.53 -19.75 -16.34
CA THR A 354 -11.59 -18.30 -16.49
C THR A 354 -12.93 -17.85 -17.07
N LYS A 355 -13.45 -18.53 -18.10
CA LYS A 355 -14.77 -18.23 -18.69
C LYS A 355 -15.87 -18.33 -17.63
N LYS A 356 -15.87 -19.41 -16.85
CA LYS A 356 -16.79 -19.61 -15.72
C LYS A 356 -16.63 -18.53 -14.65
N PHE A 357 -15.39 -18.16 -14.30
CA PHE A 357 -15.13 -17.09 -13.35
C PHE A 357 -15.77 -15.77 -13.79
N ILE A 358 -15.57 -15.36 -15.05
CA ILE A 358 -16.14 -14.12 -15.61
C ILE A 358 -17.67 -14.17 -15.55
N GLN A 359 -18.28 -15.26 -16.04
CA GLN A 359 -19.73 -15.43 -16.08
C GLN A 359 -20.38 -15.41 -14.69
N GLN A 360 -19.66 -15.84 -13.65
CA GLN A 360 -20.18 -15.89 -12.29
C GLN A 360 -20.01 -14.57 -11.55
N ASN A 361 -18.84 -13.93 -11.68
CA ASN A 361 -18.40 -12.84 -10.81
C ASN A 361 -18.48 -11.45 -11.45
N LEU A 362 -18.57 -11.34 -12.79
CA LEU A 362 -18.55 -10.05 -13.49
C LEU A 362 -19.89 -9.66 -14.12
N ARG A 363 -20.97 -10.37 -13.76
CA ARG A 363 -22.33 -9.96 -14.14
C ARG A 363 -22.67 -8.59 -13.54
N LYS A 364 -23.55 -7.85 -14.20
CA LYS A 364 -24.00 -6.51 -13.76
C LYS A 364 -24.30 -6.46 -12.26
N ARG A 365 -25.12 -7.39 -11.73
CA ARG A 365 -25.46 -7.47 -10.30
C ARG A 365 -24.23 -7.58 -9.38
N GLU A 366 -23.20 -8.32 -9.78
CA GLU A 366 -21.99 -8.47 -8.98
C GLU A 366 -21.09 -7.23 -9.08
N ILE A 367 -20.99 -6.64 -10.27
CA ILE A 367 -20.31 -5.36 -10.47
C ILE A 367 -21.00 -4.23 -9.69
N ASP A 368 -22.33 -4.20 -9.63
CA ASP A 368 -23.10 -3.22 -8.86
C ASP A 368 -22.70 -3.25 -7.38
N LYS A 369 -22.55 -4.44 -6.78
CA LYS A 369 -22.09 -4.59 -5.38
C LYS A 369 -20.67 -4.05 -5.20
N VAL A 370 -19.78 -4.31 -6.16
CA VAL A 370 -18.39 -3.83 -6.11
C VAL A 370 -18.35 -2.31 -6.22
N VAL A 371 -19.09 -1.73 -7.16
CA VAL A 371 -19.20 -0.28 -7.35
C VAL A 371 -19.79 0.38 -6.10
N GLN A 372 -20.86 -0.18 -5.53
CA GLN A 372 -21.45 0.30 -4.29
C GLN A 372 -20.43 0.31 -3.14
N GLU A 373 -19.68 -0.79 -2.94
CA GLU A 373 -18.63 -0.84 -1.91
C GLU A 373 -17.54 0.22 -2.14
N ILE A 374 -17.17 0.50 -3.40
CA ILE A 374 -16.23 1.59 -3.72
C ILE A 374 -16.83 2.96 -3.37
N GLU A 375 -18.10 3.22 -3.72
CA GLU A 375 -18.77 4.48 -3.41
C GLU A 375 -18.90 4.70 -1.89
N GLU A 376 -19.15 3.64 -1.13
CA GLU A 376 -19.24 3.67 0.33
C GLU A 376 -17.88 3.88 1.00
N LYS A 377 -16.83 3.16 0.58
CA LYS A 377 -15.50 3.20 1.22
C LYS A 377 -14.57 4.27 0.69
N VAL A 378 -14.71 4.64 -0.58
CA VAL A 378 -13.86 5.60 -1.30
C VAL A 378 -14.72 6.77 -1.77
N THR A 379 -15.33 7.45 -0.79
CA THR A 379 -16.36 8.46 -1.04
C THR A 379 -15.90 9.54 -2.02
N GLY A 380 -16.75 9.82 -3.00
CA GLY A 380 -16.50 10.84 -4.01
C GLY A 380 -15.44 10.46 -5.05
N PHE A 381 -15.00 9.20 -5.14
CA PHE A 381 -14.09 8.73 -6.20
C PHE A 381 -14.80 8.38 -7.51
N MET A 382 -15.80 7.50 -7.48
CA MET A 382 -16.49 7.04 -8.70
C MET A 382 -17.36 8.14 -9.32
N SER A 383 -17.06 8.52 -10.56
CA SER A 383 -17.94 9.33 -11.41
C SER A 383 -18.91 8.43 -12.20
N GLN A 384 -19.92 9.01 -12.85
CA GLN A 384 -20.81 8.23 -13.70
C GLN A 384 -20.05 7.65 -14.90
N GLU A 385 -19.15 8.42 -15.50
CA GLU A 385 -18.33 8.01 -16.64
C GLU A 385 -17.43 6.82 -16.27
N MET A 386 -16.81 6.83 -15.09
CA MET A 386 -16.01 5.70 -14.59
C MET A 386 -16.87 4.44 -14.40
N LYS A 387 -18.09 4.58 -13.88
CA LYS A 387 -19.03 3.46 -13.75
C LYS A 387 -19.39 2.89 -15.12
N ASP A 388 -19.76 3.74 -16.06
CA ASP A 388 -20.09 3.35 -17.43
C ASP A 388 -18.93 2.60 -18.10
N ARG A 389 -17.67 3.02 -17.86
CA ARG A 389 -16.49 2.30 -18.35
C ARG A 389 -16.37 0.91 -17.73
N ILE A 390 -16.53 0.75 -16.42
CA ILE A 390 -16.46 -0.59 -15.80
C ILE A 390 -17.53 -1.51 -16.38
N TYR A 391 -18.77 -1.03 -16.55
CA TYR A 391 -19.84 -1.84 -17.13
C TYR A 391 -19.55 -2.23 -18.58
N GLU A 392 -19.08 -1.29 -19.41
CA GLU A 392 -18.66 -1.56 -20.79
C GLU A 392 -17.56 -2.63 -20.84
N LYS A 393 -16.55 -2.56 -19.95
CA LYS A 393 -15.50 -3.57 -19.86
C LYS A 393 -16.03 -4.92 -19.40
N ALA A 394 -16.95 -4.94 -18.43
CA ALA A 394 -17.60 -6.17 -17.99
C ALA A 394 -18.41 -6.82 -19.11
N GLU A 395 -19.10 -6.05 -19.95
CA GLU A 395 -19.84 -6.56 -21.11
C GLU A 395 -18.91 -7.21 -22.14
N VAL A 396 -17.77 -6.58 -22.47
CA VAL A 396 -16.77 -7.18 -23.36
C VAL A 396 -16.28 -8.51 -22.80
N LEU A 397 -15.94 -8.55 -21.50
CA LEU A 397 -15.48 -9.77 -20.83
C LEU A 397 -16.55 -10.87 -20.85
N ILE A 398 -17.81 -10.53 -20.55
CA ILE A 398 -18.93 -11.49 -20.60
C ILE A 398 -19.12 -12.02 -22.01
N LYS A 399 -19.13 -11.16 -23.04
CA LYS A 399 -19.25 -11.59 -24.44
C LYS A 399 -18.11 -12.54 -24.81
N MET A 400 -16.88 -12.20 -24.45
CA MET A 400 -15.69 -13.02 -24.71
C MET A 400 -15.71 -14.36 -23.98
N ALA A 401 -16.30 -14.44 -22.78
CA ALA A 401 -16.44 -15.70 -22.06
C ALA A 401 -17.41 -16.69 -22.76
N HIS A 402 -18.25 -16.23 -23.69
CA HIS A 402 -19.14 -17.07 -24.50
C HIS A 402 -18.55 -17.43 -25.86
N THR A 403 -17.41 -16.86 -26.23
CA THR A 403 -16.73 -17.13 -27.50
C THR A 403 -15.40 -17.85 -27.26
N SER A 404 -14.75 -18.28 -28.34
CA SER A 404 -13.32 -18.59 -28.30
C SER A 404 -12.56 -17.29 -28.48
N GLY A 405 -11.61 -17.03 -27.58
CA GLY A 405 -10.78 -15.84 -27.65
C GLY A 405 -9.59 -15.88 -26.70
N THR A 406 -8.60 -15.05 -26.99
CA THR A 406 -7.32 -14.96 -26.26
C THR A 406 -7.17 -13.63 -25.52
N LEU A 407 -6.22 -13.54 -24.59
CA LEU A 407 -5.95 -12.27 -23.92
C LEU A 407 -5.30 -11.25 -24.87
N GLU A 408 -4.57 -11.71 -25.89
CA GLU A 408 -4.03 -10.84 -26.95
C GLU A 408 -5.18 -10.08 -27.65
N GLU A 409 -6.26 -10.78 -27.99
CA GLU A 409 -7.48 -10.19 -28.56
C GLU A 409 -8.21 -9.29 -27.55
N LEU A 410 -8.34 -9.70 -26.29
CA LEU A 410 -8.95 -8.87 -25.24
C LEU A 410 -8.24 -7.52 -25.13
N GLY A 411 -6.91 -7.55 -25.10
CA GLY A 411 -6.09 -6.35 -25.06
C GLY A 411 -6.20 -5.49 -26.32
N ALA A 412 -6.71 -6.02 -27.44
CA ALA A 412 -7.00 -5.26 -28.64
C ALA A 412 -8.31 -4.45 -28.52
N TYR A 413 -9.30 -4.92 -27.75
CA TYR A 413 -10.55 -4.23 -27.45
C TYR A 413 -10.38 -3.11 -26.42
N ARG A 414 -9.47 -2.17 -26.67
CA ARG A 414 -9.06 -1.15 -25.68
C ARG A 414 -9.58 0.25 -25.93
N ASN A 415 -9.95 0.57 -27.18
CA ASN A 415 -10.48 1.87 -27.58
C ASN A 415 -11.97 1.79 -27.94
N ASP A 416 -12.67 2.93 -27.95
CA ASP A 416 -14.13 2.98 -28.18
C ASP A 416 -14.55 2.30 -29.48
N HIS A 417 -13.81 2.51 -30.57
CA HIS A 417 -14.11 1.89 -31.86
C HIS A 417 -14.01 0.36 -31.80
N SER A 418 -12.92 -0.17 -31.27
CA SER A 418 -12.71 -1.62 -31.12
C SER A 418 -13.73 -2.27 -30.18
N ILE A 419 -14.15 -1.57 -29.13
CA ILE A 419 -15.10 -2.07 -28.14
C ILE A 419 -16.50 -2.11 -28.73
N ARG A 420 -16.96 -1.01 -29.33
CA ARG A 420 -18.30 -0.94 -29.96
C ARG A 420 -18.41 -1.93 -31.12
N GLY A 421 -17.39 -1.99 -31.97
CA GLY A 421 -17.31 -2.98 -33.04
C GLY A 421 -17.40 -4.41 -32.53
N TYR A 422 -16.70 -4.72 -31.43
CA TYR A 422 -16.80 -6.04 -30.81
C TYR A 422 -18.16 -6.29 -30.16
N LEU A 423 -18.79 -5.29 -29.52
CA LEU A 423 -20.09 -5.43 -28.86
C LEU A 423 -21.28 -5.41 -29.83
N ASN A 424 -21.07 -5.00 -31.10
CA ASN A 424 -22.12 -4.72 -32.10
C ASN A 424 -23.06 -3.57 -31.67
N LEU A 425 -22.47 -2.48 -31.16
CA LEU A 425 -23.17 -1.27 -30.68
C LEU A 425 -23.10 -0.11 -31.67
#